data_AF-A0A945GRI9-F1
#
_entry.id   AF-A0A945GRI9-F1
#
_cell.length_a   1.000
_cell.length_b   1.000
_cell.length_c   1.000
_cell.angle_alpha   90.00
_cell.angle_beta   90.00
_cell.angle_gamma   90.00
#
_symmetry.space_group_name_H-M   'P 1'
#
loop_
_entity.id
_entity.type
_entity.pdbx_description
1 polymer ?
#
loop_
_entity_poly.entity_id
_entity_poly.type
_entity_poly.pdbx_seq_one_letter_code
_entity_poly.pdbx_strand_id
1 'polypeptide(L)'
;DADVSGDLLTTIFTPRSPLHDQAVVIRGERVVAARCTLPLAEEVEDQRLGTRHRAALGLSQESDAVIVVVSEENRMISLAIGGGLVRGLDGRELKMRLVELIGPGQGNLGVTEDEDV
;
A
#
# COMPACT_ATOMS: atom_id res chain seq x y z
N ASP A 1 0.54 6.26 18.88
CA ASP A 1 -0.06 5.29 17.95
C ASP A 1 -1.58 5.34 18.11
N ALA A 2 -2.33 4.77 17.18
CA ALA A 2 -3.80 4.76 17.21
C ALA A 2 -4.35 3.50 16.52
N ASP A 3 -5.56 3.09 16.85
CA ASP A 3 -6.23 1.98 16.16
C ASP A 3 -6.60 2.39 14.73
N VAL A 4 -6.45 1.46 13.77
CA VAL A 4 -6.82 1.71 12.38
C VAL A 4 -8.34 1.84 12.27
N SER A 5 -8.81 2.96 11.74
CA SER A 5 -10.21 3.18 11.41
C SER A 5 -10.33 4.02 10.14
N GLY A 6 -11.45 3.86 9.42
CA GLY A 6 -11.74 4.64 8.22
C GLY A 6 -11.73 6.14 8.51
N ASP A 7 -12.43 6.55 9.57
CA ASP A 7 -12.51 7.96 9.97
C ASP A 7 -11.15 8.57 10.29
N LEU A 8 -10.27 7.82 10.96
CA LEU A 8 -8.91 8.27 11.25
C LEU A 8 -8.10 8.47 9.96
N LEU A 9 -8.12 7.50 9.05
CA LEU A 9 -7.38 7.60 7.78
C LEU A 9 -7.89 8.75 6.92
N THR A 10 -9.21 8.92 6.83
CA THR A 10 -9.83 10.07 6.14
C THR A 10 -9.42 11.41 6.79
N THR A 11 -9.39 11.47 8.12
CA THR A 11 -8.98 12.67 8.85
C THR A 11 -7.52 13.02 8.59
N ILE A 12 -6.62 12.02 8.62
CA ILE A 12 -5.19 12.24 8.37
C ILE A 12 -4.99 12.82 6.97
N PHE A 13 -5.55 12.18 5.94
CA PHE A 13 -5.41 12.61 4.55
C PHE A 13 -6.31 13.79 4.14
N THR A 14 -6.99 14.44 5.09
CA THR A 14 -7.77 15.64 4.80
C THR A 14 -6.85 16.75 4.26
N PRO A 15 -7.09 17.30 3.05
CA PRO A 15 -6.21 18.30 2.47
C PRO A 15 -5.97 19.49 3.39
N ARG A 16 -4.70 19.95 3.46
CA ARG A 16 -4.24 21.06 4.33
C ARG A 16 -4.21 20.74 5.83
N SER A 17 -4.47 19.51 6.26
CA SER A 17 -4.20 19.11 7.66
C SER A 17 -2.68 19.06 7.91
N PRO A 18 -2.16 19.27 9.13
CA PRO A 18 -0.73 19.13 9.40
C PRO A 18 -0.15 17.73 9.11
N LEU A 19 -1.00 16.71 8.99
CA LEU A 19 -0.62 15.30 8.83
C LEU A 19 -0.89 14.74 7.42
N HIS A 20 -1.52 15.50 6.53
CA HIS A 20 -2.01 14.99 5.25
C HIS A 20 -0.94 14.67 4.23
N ASP A 21 0.24 15.27 4.39
CA ASP A 21 1.31 15.14 3.42
C ASP A 21 2.10 13.86 3.68
N GLN A 22 2.63 13.27 2.60
CA GLN A 22 3.44 12.05 2.61
C GLN A 22 2.66 10.76 2.97
N ALA A 23 3.19 9.92 3.86
CA ALA A 23 2.69 8.57 4.10
C ALA A 23 2.22 8.33 5.55
N VAL A 24 1.32 7.36 5.69
CA VAL A 24 0.88 6.78 6.96
C VAL A 24 1.42 5.35 7.02
N VAL A 25 2.02 4.98 8.16
CA VAL A 25 2.56 3.64 8.39
C VAL A 25 1.64 2.89 9.32
N ILE A 26 1.19 1.73 8.87
CA ILE A 26 0.35 0.80 9.62
C ILE A 26 1.16 -0.46 9.93
N ARG A 27 1.08 -0.95 11.16
CA ARG A 27 1.67 -2.22 11.59
C ARG A 27 0.66 -2.99 12.42
N GLY A 28 0.30 -4.19 11.96
CA GLY A 28 -0.83 -4.92 12.51
C GLY A 28 -2.10 -4.07 12.40
N GLU A 29 -2.80 -3.89 13.51
CA GLU A 29 -4.05 -3.12 13.57
C GLU A 29 -3.85 -1.66 14.02
N ARG A 30 -2.61 -1.15 13.99
CA ARG A 30 -2.27 0.17 14.53
C ARG A 30 -1.60 1.08 13.51
N VAL A 31 -2.04 2.34 13.49
CA VAL A 31 -1.31 3.45 12.87
C VAL A 31 -0.15 3.83 13.78
N VAL A 32 1.07 3.52 13.35
CA VAL A 32 2.29 3.78 14.15
C VAL A 32 2.90 5.15 13.87
N ALA A 33 2.68 5.69 12.66
CA ALA A 33 3.16 7.02 12.28
C ALA A 33 2.34 7.61 11.11
N ALA A 34 2.36 8.94 11.01
CA ALA A 34 1.81 9.71 9.89
C ALA A 34 2.81 10.80 9.50
N ARG A 35 2.69 11.34 8.27
CA ARG A 35 3.65 12.29 7.70
C ARG A 35 5.07 11.71 7.63
N CYS A 36 5.16 10.46 7.17
CA CYS A 36 6.43 9.78 6.99
C CYS A 36 7.02 10.10 5.62
N THR A 37 8.21 10.68 5.59
CA THR A 37 9.00 10.79 4.36
C THR A 37 9.47 9.41 3.94
N LEU A 38 9.21 9.05 2.69
CA LEU A 38 9.61 7.76 2.11
C LEU A 38 10.72 7.97 1.06
N PRO A 39 11.58 6.96 0.83
CA PRO A 39 12.53 6.99 -0.28
C PRO A 39 11.78 7.06 -1.62
N LEU A 40 12.32 7.83 -2.56
CA LEU A 40 11.78 7.90 -3.92
C LEU A 40 12.56 6.93 -4.81
N ALA A 41 11.86 6.21 -5.69
CA ALA A 41 12.52 5.46 -6.76
C ALA A 41 13.31 6.42 -7.67
N GLU A 42 14.60 6.13 -7.87
CA GLU A 42 15.51 6.93 -8.69
C GLU A 42 15.27 6.69 -10.19
N GLU A 43 15.11 5.42 -10.58
CA GLU A 43 14.82 5.01 -11.94
C GLU A 43 13.36 4.62 -12.07
N VAL A 44 12.62 5.40 -12.84
CA VAL A 44 11.20 5.16 -13.11
C VAL A 44 11.00 5.15 -14.61
N GLU A 45 10.63 3.99 -15.17
CA GLU A 45 10.36 3.85 -16.61
C GLU A 45 9.20 4.76 -17.05
N ASP A 46 8.22 4.97 -16.18
CA ASP A 46 7.07 5.82 -16.45
C ASP A 46 7.22 7.22 -15.84
N GLN A 47 7.62 8.18 -16.68
CA GLN A 47 7.82 9.58 -16.29
C GLN A 47 6.54 10.29 -15.84
N ARG A 48 5.35 9.70 -16.02
CA ARG A 48 4.07 10.27 -15.58
C ARG A 48 3.77 10.00 -14.11
N LEU A 49 4.60 9.22 -13.42
CA LEU A 49 4.38 8.94 -12.00
C LEU A 49 4.63 10.18 -11.14
N GLY A 50 3.61 10.58 -10.38
CA GLY A 50 3.71 11.64 -9.37
C GLY A 50 4.58 11.24 -8.18
N THR A 51 4.84 12.20 -7.28
CA THR A 51 5.71 12.01 -6.10
C THR A 51 5.24 10.88 -5.19
N ARG A 52 3.93 10.73 -4.97
CA ARG A 52 3.36 9.63 -4.15
C ARG A 52 3.62 8.25 -4.77
N HIS A 53 3.51 8.12 -6.08
CA HIS A 53 3.80 6.87 -6.78
C HIS A 53 5.29 6.53 -6.72
N ARG A 54 6.17 7.51 -6.91
CA ARG A 54 7.62 7.29 -6.79
C ARG A 54 8.03 6.91 -5.37
N ALA A 55 7.41 7.52 -4.36
CA ALA A 55 7.60 7.18 -2.95
C ALA A 55 7.15 5.75 -2.63
N ALA A 56 5.99 5.34 -3.14
CA ALA A 56 5.50 3.99 -2.98
C ALA A 56 6.41 2.96 -3.67
N LEU A 57 6.86 3.28 -4.90
CA LEU A 57 7.78 2.41 -5.63
C LEU A 57 9.12 2.27 -4.90
N GLY A 58 9.72 3.37 -4.47
CA GLY A 58 11.00 3.37 -3.75
C GLY A 58 10.92 2.56 -2.46
N LEU A 59 9.90 2.80 -1.62
CA LEU A 59 9.73 2.02 -0.40
C LEU A 59 9.49 0.52 -0.69
N SER A 60 8.76 0.18 -1.75
CA SER A 60 8.50 -1.22 -2.13
C SER A 60 9.73 -1.96 -2.66
N GLN A 61 10.78 -1.24 -3.08
CA GLN A 61 12.05 -1.84 -3.51
C GLN A 61 12.94 -2.19 -2.33
N GLU A 62 12.82 -1.43 -1.24
CA GLU A 62 13.65 -1.57 -0.03
C GLU A 62 12.95 -2.35 1.10
N SER A 63 11.69 -2.75 0.92
CA SER A 63 10.92 -3.45 1.94
C SER A 63 9.87 -4.39 1.35
N ASP A 64 9.34 -5.28 2.20
CA ASP A 64 8.20 -6.15 1.94
C ASP A 64 6.85 -5.44 2.17
N ALA A 65 6.85 -4.13 2.37
CA ALA A 65 5.64 -3.38 2.66
C ALA A 65 4.66 -3.40 1.48
N VAL A 66 3.37 -3.50 1.80
CA VAL A 66 2.28 -3.30 0.85
C VAL A 66 1.88 -1.83 0.90
N ILE A 67 2.08 -1.09 -0.20
CA ILE A 67 1.80 0.35 -0.25
C ILE A 67 0.61 0.64 -1.16
N VAL A 68 -0.41 1.28 -0.61
CA VAL A 68 -1.58 1.77 -1.35
C VAL A 68 -1.42 3.24 -1.66
N VAL A 69 -1.65 3.63 -2.91
CA VAL A 69 -1.61 5.02 -3.37
C VAL A 69 -2.95 5.38 -4.00
N VAL A 70 -3.51 6.53 -3.60
CA VAL A 70 -4.65 7.15 -4.29
C VAL A 70 -4.13 8.40 -4.98
N SER A 71 -4.26 8.46 -6.29
CA SER A 71 -3.88 9.63 -7.08
C SER A 71 -4.80 10.81 -6.79
N GLU A 72 -4.23 11.98 -6.53
CA GLU A 72 -5.01 13.21 -6.32
C GLU A 72 -5.57 13.77 -7.63
N GLU A 73 -4.90 13.51 -8.75
CA GLU A 73 -5.28 14.06 -10.05
C GLU A 73 -6.46 13.31 -10.67
N ASN A 74 -6.42 11.97 -10.62
CA ASN A 74 -7.36 11.13 -11.34
C ASN A 74 -8.10 10.12 -10.43
N ARG A 75 -7.87 10.18 -9.11
CA ARG A 75 -8.49 9.29 -8.10
C ARG A 75 -8.21 7.80 -8.30
N MET A 76 -7.27 7.46 -9.17
CA MET A 76 -6.90 6.08 -9.45
C MET A 76 -6.19 5.47 -8.24
N ILE A 77 -6.60 4.26 -7.88
CA ILE A 77 -5.95 3.46 -6.85
C ILE A 77 -4.79 2.69 -7.49
N SER A 78 -3.66 2.65 -6.81
CA SER A 78 -2.49 1.87 -7.18
C SER A 78 -1.95 1.11 -5.98
N LEU A 79 -1.28 -0.01 -6.24
CA LEU A 79 -0.66 -0.88 -5.25
C LEU A 79 0.81 -1.09 -5.62
N ALA A 80 1.73 -0.78 -4.72
CA ALA A 80 3.15 -1.06 -4.87
C ALA A 80 3.61 -2.16 -3.92
N ILE A 81 4.37 -3.12 -4.44
CA ILE A 81 4.94 -4.26 -3.70
C ILE A 81 6.13 -4.84 -4.47
N GLY A 82 7.24 -5.12 -3.78
CA GLY A 82 8.41 -5.79 -4.36
C GLY A 82 8.98 -5.09 -5.59
N GLY A 83 8.96 -3.76 -5.62
CA GLY A 83 9.41 -2.95 -6.76
C GLY A 83 8.46 -2.94 -7.97
N GLY A 84 7.28 -3.54 -7.88
CA GLY A 84 6.24 -3.48 -8.91
C GLY A 84 5.14 -2.48 -8.56
N LEU A 85 4.50 -1.89 -9.58
CA LEU A 85 3.36 -0.97 -9.41
C LEU A 85 2.16 -1.43 -10.24
N VAL A 86 1.10 -1.85 -9.57
CA VAL A 86 -0.20 -2.15 -10.18
C VAL A 86 -1.08 -0.90 -10.11
N ARG A 87 -1.64 -0.47 -11.23
CA ARG A 87 -2.44 0.77 -11.34
C ARG A 87 -3.84 0.45 -11.84
N GLY A 88 -4.77 1.38 -11.60
CA GLY A 88 -6.12 1.27 -12.15
C GLY A 88 -7.04 0.35 -11.34
N LEU A 89 -6.69 0.06 -10.09
CA LEU A 89 -7.48 -0.83 -9.26
C LEU A 89 -8.81 -0.16 -8.87
N ASP A 90 -9.88 -0.95 -8.86
CA ASP A 90 -11.11 -0.56 -8.18
C ASP A 90 -11.08 -0.97 -6.69
N GLY A 91 -12.10 -0.56 -5.93
CA GLY A 91 -12.19 -0.88 -4.50
C GLY A 91 -12.35 -2.37 -4.22
N ARG A 92 -12.95 -3.14 -5.13
CA ARG A 92 -13.13 -4.59 -5.00
C ARG A 92 -11.79 -5.30 -5.21
N GLU A 93 -11.08 -4.96 -6.26
CA GLU A 93 -9.76 -5.47 -6.58
C GLU A 93 -8.76 -5.15 -5.48
N LEU A 94 -8.73 -3.90 -5.00
CA LEU A 94 -7.88 -3.51 -3.88
C LEU A 94 -8.17 -4.40 -2.65
N LYS A 95 -9.45 -4.57 -2.29
CA LYS A 95 -9.82 -5.39 -1.13
C LYS A 95 -9.34 -6.83 -1.28
N MET A 96 -9.53 -7.45 -2.45
CA MET A 96 -9.07 -8.82 -2.70
C MET A 96 -7.55 -8.94 -2.54
N ARG A 97 -6.80 -8.00 -3.14
CA ARG A 97 -5.33 -7.98 -3.05
C ARG A 97 -4.83 -7.74 -1.62
N LEU A 98 -5.47 -6.87 -0.86
CA LEU A 98 -5.10 -6.66 0.55
C LEU A 98 -5.39 -7.91 1.40
N VAL A 99 -6.53 -8.58 1.20
CA VAL A 99 -6.82 -9.84 1.92
C VAL A 99 -5.79 -10.91 1.59
N GLU A 100 -5.37 -11.02 0.33
CA GLU A 100 -4.34 -11.95 -0.11
C GLU A 100 -2.97 -11.64 0.51
N LEU A 101 -2.57 -10.36 0.53
CA LEU A 101 -1.22 -9.94 0.91
C LEU A 101 -1.03 -9.72 2.42
N ILE A 102 -2.05 -9.25 3.12
CA ILE A 102 -1.97 -8.85 4.55
C ILE A 102 -3.09 -9.48 5.40
N GLY A 103 -3.93 -10.34 4.83
CA GLY A 103 -4.95 -11.04 5.59
C GLY A 103 -4.34 -12.00 6.62
N PRO A 104 -5.12 -12.39 7.65
CA PRO A 104 -4.69 -13.43 8.59
C PRO A 104 -4.33 -14.67 7.76
N GLY A 105 -3.09 -15.13 7.92
CA GLY A 105 -2.43 -15.97 6.93
C GLY A 105 -3.27 -17.14 6.42
N GLN A 106 -3.10 -17.44 5.14
CA GLN A 106 -3.20 -18.80 4.64
C GLN A 106 -2.08 -19.67 5.26
N GLY A 107 -2.11 -19.82 6.58
CA GLY A 107 -1.46 -20.96 7.21
C GLY A 107 -2.32 -22.17 6.88
N ASN A 108 -1.88 -22.97 5.91
CA ASN A 108 -2.45 -24.23 5.41
C ASN A 108 -3.29 -24.15 4.11
N LEU A 109 -2.66 -23.81 2.99
CA LEU A 109 -2.89 -24.59 1.76
C LEU A 109 -1.75 -25.58 1.63
N GLY A 110 -1.90 -26.70 2.34
CA GLY A 110 -1.16 -27.91 2.02
C GLY A 110 -1.52 -28.29 0.58
N VAL A 111 -0.55 -28.13 -0.31
CA VAL A 111 -0.50 -28.95 -1.51
C VAL A 111 -0.19 -30.35 -1.00
N THR A 112 -1.21 -31.17 -0.76
CA THR A 112 -1.01 -32.62 -0.72
C THR A 112 -0.75 -33.03 -2.16
N GLU A 113 0.53 -32.98 -2.56
CA GLU A 113 1.04 -33.95 -3.52
C GLU A 113 1.10 -35.28 -2.75
N ASP A 114 -0.03 -35.97 -2.67
CA ASP A 114 -0.01 -37.40 -2.39
C ASP A 114 -0.41 -38.10 -3.70
N GLU A 115 0.60 -38.74 -4.27
CA GLU A 115 0.50 -39.75 -5.30
C GLU A 115 -0.39 -40.89 -4.80
N ASP A 116 -1.55 -41.12 -5.42
CA ASP A 116 -2.26 -42.37 -5.26
C ASP A 116 -1.76 -43.40 -6.28
N VAL A 117 -0.92 -44.30 -5.76
CA VAL A 117 -0.63 -45.66 -6.24
C VAL A 117 -1.88 -46.53 -6.15
#